data_AF-A0AA35RVB1-F1
#
_entry.id   AF-A0AA35RVB1-F1
#
_cell.length_a   1.000
_cell.length_b   1.000
_cell.length_c   1.000
_cell.angle_alpha   90.00
_cell.angle_beta   90.00
_cell.angle_gamma   90.00
#
_symmetry.space_group_name_H-M   'P 1'
#
loop_
_entity.id
_entity.type
_entity.pdbx_description
1 polymer ?
#
loop_
_entity_poly.entity_id
_entity_poly.type
_entity_poly.pdbx_seq_one_letter_code
_entity_poly.pdbx_strand_id
1 'polypeptide(L)'
;MSEREILVSRFIDRSIRPFFPKGFSYDTQVICSMLAVDGRHDPEVLAINGATAALCLSDIPWNGPVGAVRVGLIDGKFCLNPTARELSGSSLDLIVTSTERNIVMVEGVGREVAEDTFCEAVLFAHEEVQPLLATLKQLKEERGKAPRTVNLQTPSPELEEFISR
;
A
#
# COMPACT_ATOMS: atom_id res chain seq x y z
N MET A 1 6.00 7.07 -19.86
CA MET A 1 5.37 7.33 -18.56
C MET A 1 5.58 8.79 -18.23
N SER A 2 4.52 9.49 -17.84
CA SER A 2 4.56 10.83 -17.25
C SER A 2 5.18 10.78 -15.84
N GLU A 3 5.63 11.93 -15.32
CA GLU A 3 6.17 12.03 -13.95
C GLU A 3 5.19 11.48 -12.90
N ARG A 4 3.90 11.75 -13.09
CA ARG A 4 2.83 11.25 -12.23
C ARG A 4 2.74 9.73 -12.23
N GLU A 5 2.78 9.09 -13.40
CA GLU A 5 2.74 7.62 -13.49
C GLU A 5 3.96 6.97 -12.84
N ILE A 6 5.13 7.63 -12.89
CA ILE A 6 6.33 7.18 -12.19
C ILE A 6 6.14 7.27 -10.67
N LEU A 7 5.55 8.36 -10.16
CA LEU A 7 5.25 8.51 -8.73
C LEU A 7 4.29 7.43 -8.23
N VAL A 8 3.18 7.20 -8.94
CA VAL A 8 2.22 6.13 -8.59
C VAL A 8 2.90 4.75 -8.59
N SER A 9 3.76 4.48 -9.59
CA SER A 9 4.51 3.22 -9.64
C SER A 9 5.44 3.05 -8.42
N ARG A 10 6.07 4.13 -7.95
CA ARG A 10 6.89 4.13 -6.73
C ARG A 10 6.05 3.92 -5.47
N PHE A 11 4.82 4.44 -5.41
CA PHE A 11 3.93 4.21 -4.27
C PHE A 11 3.54 2.74 -4.17
N ILE A 12 3.13 2.13 -5.29
CA ILE A 12 2.84 0.70 -5.34
C ILE A 12 4.06 -0.09 -4.85
N ASP A 13 5.25 0.19 -5.40
CA ASP A 13 6.49 -0.48 -5.02
C ASP A 13 6.79 -0.38 -3.52
N ARG A 14 6.78 0.83 -2.95
CA ARG A 14 7.06 1.07 -1.52
C ARG A 14 6.07 0.35 -0.61
N SER A 15 4.81 0.23 -1.02
CA SER A 15 3.77 -0.43 -0.22
C SER A 15 3.88 -1.95 -0.23
N ILE A 16 4.27 -2.57 -1.34
CA ILE A 16 4.28 -4.05 -1.47
C ILE A 16 5.64 -4.69 -1.21
N ARG A 17 6.74 -3.96 -1.47
CA ARG A 17 8.12 -4.48 -1.44
C ARG A 17 8.54 -5.07 -0.09
N PRO A 18 8.22 -4.45 1.07
CA PRO A 18 8.64 -4.98 2.37
C PRO A 18 8.06 -6.36 2.71
N PHE A 19 7.02 -6.80 2.00
CA PHE A 19 6.27 -8.03 2.30
C PHE A 19 6.75 -9.24 1.50
N PHE A 20 7.75 -9.08 0.64
CA PHE A 20 8.43 -10.23 0.04
C PHE A 20 9.35 -10.89 1.08
N PRO A 21 9.38 -12.23 1.15
CA PRO A 21 10.27 -12.95 2.07
C PRO A 21 11.73 -12.54 1.87
N LYS A 22 12.49 -12.48 2.98
CA LYS A 22 13.94 -12.28 2.91
C LYS A 22 14.56 -13.39 2.05
N GLY A 23 15.47 -13.02 1.14
CA GLY A 23 16.09 -13.97 0.20
C GLY A 23 15.24 -14.31 -1.02
N PHE A 24 14.08 -13.67 -1.20
CA PHE A 24 13.29 -13.80 -2.43
C PHE A 24 13.97 -13.02 -3.58
N SER A 25 14.63 -13.75 -4.48
CA SER A 25 15.36 -13.20 -5.64
C SER A 25 14.74 -13.58 -6.99
N TYR A 26 13.44 -13.84 -7.01
CA TYR A 26 12.71 -14.17 -8.24
C TYR A 26 12.14 -12.90 -8.89
N ASP A 27 12.36 -12.77 -10.19
CA ASP A 27 11.79 -11.67 -10.98
C ASP A 27 10.26 -11.65 -10.84
N THR A 28 9.76 -10.51 -10.37
CA THR A 28 8.33 -10.26 -10.14
C THR A 28 7.97 -8.92 -10.75
N GLN A 29 7.03 -8.94 -11.68
CA GLN A 29 6.55 -7.73 -12.34
C GLN A 29 5.09 -7.50 -11.98
N VAL A 30 4.78 -6.30 -11.48
CA VAL A 30 3.42 -5.84 -11.23
C VAL A 30 3.11 -4.74 -12.23
N ILE A 31 2.10 -4.95 -13.07
CA ILE A 31 1.68 -3.99 -14.10
C ILE A 31 0.26 -3.54 -13.79
N CYS A 32 0.10 -2.26 -13.45
CA CYS A 32 -1.20 -1.64 -13.27
C CYS A 32 -1.57 -0.85 -14.52
N SER A 33 -2.57 -1.32 -15.26
CA SER A 33 -3.11 -0.63 -16.44
C SER A 33 -4.48 -0.05 -16.14
N MET A 34 -4.63 1.25 -16.35
CA MET A 34 -5.89 1.95 -16.13
C MET A 34 -6.79 1.81 -17.35
N LEU A 35 -7.88 1.07 -17.20
CA LEU A 35 -8.81 0.80 -18.31
C LEU A 35 -9.95 1.83 -18.41
N ALA A 36 -10.36 2.38 -17.26
CA ALA A 36 -11.44 3.36 -17.17
C ALA A 36 -11.23 4.26 -15.94
N VAL A 37 -11.74 5.49 -16.02
CA VAL A 37 -11.75 6.48 -14.93
C VAL A 37 -13.11 7.15 -14.83
N ASP A 38 -13.54 7.45 -13.61
CA ASP A 38 -14.80 8.17 -13.35
C ASP A 38 -14.65 9.69 -13.46
N GLY A 39 -13.41 10.19 -13.56
CA GLY A 39 -13.07 11.61 -13.60
C GLY A 39 -13.26 12.36 -12.28
N ARG A 40 -13.52 11.64 -11.17
CA ARG A 40 -13.79 12.23 -9.84
C ARG A 40 -12.77 11.81 -8.81
N HIS A 41 -12.38 10.54 -8.80
CA HIS A 41 -11.40 10.01 -7.87
C HIS A 41 -10.07 9.82 -8.56
N ASP A 42 -9.01 10.03 -7.78
CA ASP A 42 -7.68 9.74 -8.24
C ASP A 42 -7.43 8.22 -8.21
N PRO A 43 -6.98 7.59 -9.32
CA PRO A 43 -6.77 6.15 -9.39
C PRO A 43 -5.58 5.61 -8.57
N GLU A 44 -4.73 6.42 -7.92
CA GLU A 44 -3.52 5.92 -7.24
C GLU A 44 -3.85 4.91 -6.14
N VAL A 45 -4.83 5.21 -5.30
CA VAL A 45 -5.29 4.31 -4.22
C VAL A 45 -5.81 2.99 -4.80
N LEU A 46 -6.58 3.06 -5.89
CA LEU A 46 -7.09 1.87 -6.58
C LEU A 46 -5.96 1.06 -7.21
N ALA A 47 -4.92 1.71 -7.74
CA ALA A 47 -3.78 1.01 -8.32
C ALA A 47 -3.00 0.22 -7.26
N ILE A 48 -2.77 0.80 -6.07
CA ILE A 48 -2.13 0.10 -4.95
C ILE A 48 -3.00 -1.07 -4.48
N ASN A 49 -4.29 -0.83 -4.25
CA ASN A 49 -5.22 -1.88 -3.79
C ASN A 49 -5.38 -3.00 -4.83
N GLY A 50 -5.39 -2.67 -6.12
CA GLY A 50 -5.40 -3.63 -7.21
C GLY A 50 -4.13 -4.47 -7.27
N ALA A 51 -2.96 -3.86 -7.07
CA ALA A 51 -1.69 -4.58 -6.98
C ALA A 51 -1.68 -5.56 -5.79
N THR A 52 -2.15 -5.11 -4.61
CA THR A 52 -2.32 -5.99 -3.44
C THR A 52 -3.26 -7.15 -3.75
N ALA A 53 -4.43 -6.89 -4.34
CA ALA A 53 -5.39 -7.94 -4.68
C ALA A 53 -4.79 -8.97 -5.65
N ALA A 54 -4.05 -8.51 -6.67
CA ALA A 54 -3.37 -9.38 -7.62
C ALA A 54 -2.32 -10.27 -6.93
N LEU A 55 -1.51 -9.71 -6.02
CA LEU A 55 -0.53 -10.48 -5.25
C LEU A 55 -1.20 -11.49 -4.32
N CYS A 56 -2.28 -11.10 -3.63
CA CYS A 56 -3.08 -11.99 -2.79
C CYS A 56 -3.64 -13.20 -3.55
N LEU A 57 -4.02 -13.03 -4.82
CA LEU A 57 -4.57 -14.09 -5.67
C LEU A 57 -3.50 -14.90 -6.41
N SER A 58 -2.27 -14.40 -6.48
CA SER A 58 -1.16 -15.06 -7.14
C SER A 58 -0.62 -16.24 -6.33
N ASP A 59 0.24 -17.04 -6.96
CA ASP A 59 1.03 -18.09 -6.31
C ASP A 59 2.36 -17.54 -5.75
N ILE A 60 2.59 -16.22 -5.74
CA ILE A 60 3.82 -15.63 -5.25
C ILE A 60 3.81 -15.65 -3.71
N PRO A 61 4.88 -16.14 -3.05
CA PRO A 61 4.98 -16.11 -1.60
C PRO A 61 5.15 -14.65 -1.13
N TRP A 62 4.05 -14.03 -0.72
CA TRP A 62 3.97 -12.63 -0.32
C TRP A 62 3.13 -12.47 0.96
N ASN A 63 3.67 -11.72 1.93
CA ASN A 63 3.18 -11.66 3.31
C ASN A 63 2.19 -10.52 3.60
N GLY A 64 1.46 -10.02 2.60
CA GLY A 64 0.38 -9.06 2.81
C GLY A 64 -0.94 -9.70 3.30
N PRO A 65 -2.10 -9.01 3.20
CA PRO A 65 -2.36 -7.83 2.36
C PRO A 65 -1.93 -6.49 2.96
N VAL A 66 -1.80 -5.50 2.07
CA VAL A 66 -1.63 -4.07 2.39
C VAL A 66 -2.76 -3.30 1.72
N GLY A 67 -3.52 -2.54 2.49
CA GLY A 67 -4.57 -1.67 1.97
C GLY A 67 -4.06 -0.23 1.88
N ALA A 68 -4.60 0.54 0.95
CA ALA A 68 -4.34 1.95 0.77
C ALA A 68 -5.65 2.75 0.85
N VAL A 69 -5.58 3.92 1.46
CA VAL A 69 -6.65 4.92 1.47
C VAL A 69 -6.04 6.31 1.31
N ARG A 70 -6.84 7.26 0.82
CA ARG A 70 -6.50 8.68 0.83
C ARG A 70 -7.31 9.39 1.91
N VAL A 71 -6.72 10.31 2.65
CA VAL A 71 -7.37 11.09 3.70
C VAL A 71 -7.17 12.58 3.43
N GLY A 72 -8.28 13.32 3.41
CA GLY A 72 -8.28 14.77 3.40
C GLY A 72 -8.75 15.36 4.73
N LEU A 73 -8.41 16.63 4.96
CA LEU A 73 -8.96 17.45 6.05
C LEU A 73 -9.79 18.60 5.45
N ILE A 74 -11.11 18.55 5.60
CA ILE A 74 -12.06 19.49 4.98
C ILE A 74 -12.95 20.05 6.08
N ASP A 75 -13.00 21.38 6.19
CA ASP A 75 -13.74 22.08 7.25
C ASP A 75 -13.45 21.53 8.67
N GLY A 76 -12.19 21.17 8.92
CA GLY A 76 -11.72 20.62 10.20
C GLY A 76 -12.10 19.16 10.45
N LYS A 77 -12.59 18.43 9.43
CA LYS A 77 -12.98 17.01 9.55
C LYS A 77 -12.19 16.13 8.59
N PHE A 78 -11.80 14.95 9.06
CA PHE A 78 -11.19 13.94 8.20
C PHE A 78 -12.22 13.38 7.22
N CYS A 79 -11.82 13.28 5.95
CA CYS A 79 -12.61 12.74 4.87
C CYS A 79 -11.84 11.58 4.24
N LEU A 80 -12.47 10.41 4.19
CA LEU A 80 -11.90 9.20 3.58
C LEU A 80 -12.15 9.21 2.07
N ASN A 81 -11.10 8.93 1.30
CA ASN A 81 -11.08 8.85 -0.16
C ASN A 81 -11.83 10.01 -0.84
N PRO A 82 -11.50 11.28 -0.51
CA PRO A 82 -12.17 12.45 -1.08
C PRO A 82 -12.02 12.51 -2.60
N THR A 83 -13.02 13.09 -3.27
CA THR A 83 -12.94 13.42 -4.69
C THR A 83 -11.89 14.51 -4.95
N ALA A 84 -11.43 14.63 -6.20
CA ALA A 84 -10.51 15.70 -6.61
C ALA A 84 -11.07 17.11 -6.33
N ARG A 85 -12.40 17.27 -6.39
CA ARG A 85 -13.08 18.53 -6.05
C ARG A 85 -12.99 18.82 -4.54
N GLU A 86 -13.23 17.82 -3.71
CA GLU A 86 -13.15 17.94 -2.25
C GLU A 86 -11.71 18.22 -1.79
N LEU A 87 -10.71 17.55 -2.39
CA LEU A 87 -9.29 17.78 -2.13
C LEU A 87 -8.85 19.22 -2.43
N SER A 88 -9.48 19.91 -3.39
CA SER A 88 -9.12 21.30 -3.70
C SER A 88 -9.30 22.25 -2.51
N GLY A 89 -10.31 21.99 -1.68
CA GLY A 89 -10.60 22.73 -0.44
C GLY A 89 -9.92 22.14 0.80
N SER A 90 -9.13 21.08 0.64
CA SER A 90 -8.54 20.38 1.76
C SER A 90 -7.21 21.01 2.21
N SER A 91 -7.00 21.07 3.53
CA SER A 91 -5.71 21.46 4.12
C SER A 91 -4.73 20.30 4.23
N LEU A 92 -5.16 19.07 3.95
CA LEU A 92 -4.36 17.86 4.05
C LEU A 92 -4.69 16.91 2.89
N ASP A 93 -3.71 16.26 2.29
CA ASP A 93 -3.89 15.18 1.32
C ASP A 93 -2.86 14.10 1.61
N LEU A 94 -3.28 13.02 2.28
CA LEU A 94 -2.43 11.89 2.64
C LEU A 94 -2.88 10.62 1.94
N ILE A 95 -1.94 9.89 1.37
CA ILE A 95 -2.10 8.48 1.04
C ILE A 95 -1.39 7.68 2.11
N VAL A 96 -2.14 6.81 2.77
CA VAL A 96 -1.61 5.91 3.80
C VAL A 96 -1.84 4.50 3.34
N THR A 97 -0.80 3.67 3.48
CA THR A 97 -0.90 2.23 3.28
C THR A 97 -0.60 1.52 4.58
N SER A 98 -1.41 0.52 4.90
CA SER A 98 -1.25 -0.23 6.13
C SER A 98 -1.61 -1.70 5.97
N THR A 99 -1.09 -2.48 6.92
CA THR A 99 -1.55 -3.83 7.22
C THR A 99 -2.62 -3.77 8.30
N GLU A 100 -3.01 -4.93 8.83
CA GLU A 100 -3.89 -5.04 9.99
C GLU A 100 -3.29 -4.43 11.26
N ARG A 101 -1.95 -4.37 11.37
CA ARG A 101 -1.27 -4.00 12.62
C ARG A 101 -0.37 -2.78 12.52
N ASN A 102 0.17 -2.53 11.33
CA ASN A 102 1.22 -1.55 11.14
C ASN A 102 0.90 -0.66 9.94
N ILE A 103 1.18 0.63 10.10
CA ILE A 103 1.31 1.58 9.00
C ILE A 103 2.61 1.27 8.25
N VAL A 104 2.53 1.19 6.93
CA VAL A 104 3.63 0.77 6.05
C VAL A 104 4.27 1.98 5.38
N MET A 105 3.45 2.85 4.80
CA MET A 105 3.90 4.02 4.07
C MET A 105 2.88 5.13 4.22
N VAL A 106 3.39 6.34 4.43
CA VAL A 106 2.63 7.60 4.42
C VAL A 106 3.29 8.50 3.39
N GLU A 107 2.49 9.08 2.50
CA GLU A 107 2.91 10.08 1.55
C GLU A 107 1.82 11.16 1.48
N GLY A 108 2.20 12.42 1.39
CA GLY A 108 1.21 13.46 1.22
C GLY A 108 1.72 14.86 1.52
N VAL A 109 0.79 15.81 1.50
CA VAL A 109 1.06 17.23 1.72
C VAL A 109 0.08 17.79 2.74
N GLY A 110 0.55 18.70 3.58
CA GLY A 110 -0.26 19.46 4.52
C GLY A 110 0.00 20.96 4.37
N ARG A 111 -1.05 21.78 4.46
CA ARG A 111 -0.98 23.25 4.44
C ARG A 111 -0.94 23.77 5.88
N GLU A 112 0.25 23.77 6.48
CA GLU A 112 0.48 24.22 7.86
C GLU A 112 -0.41 23.50 8.89
N VAL A 113 -0.64 22.21 8.67
CA VAL A 113 -1.42 21.36 9.58
C VAL A 113 -0.58 21.05 10.83
N ALA A 114 -1.19 21.13 12.01
CA ALA A 114 -0.54 20.78 13.26
C ALA A 114 -0.10 19.30 13.26
N GLU A 115 1.03 19.01 13.89
CA GLU A 115 1.60 17.65 13.96
C GLU A 115 0.61 16.64 14.57
N ASP A 116 -0.08 17.02 15.65
CA ASP A 116 -1.09 16.17 16.29
C ASP A 116 -2.22 15.81 15.30
N THR A 117 -2.73 16.78 14.55
CA THR A 117 -3.76 16.56 13.53
C THR A 117 -3.26 15.69 12.38
N PHE A 118 -1.98 15.82 11.99
CA PHE A 118 -1.38 14.94 10.99
C PHE A 118 -1.32 13.49 11.51
N CYS A 119 -0.87 13.28 12.74
CA CYS A 119 -0.82 11.96 13.38
C CYS A 119 -2.22 11.35 13.50
N GLU A 120 -3.21 12.13 13.93
CA GLU A 120 -4.62 11.71 13.99
C GLU A 120 -5.15 11.30 12.61
N ALA A 121 -4.80 12.02 11.54
CA ALA A 121 -5.19 11.65 10.18
C ALA A 121 -4.60 10.31 9.73
N VAL A 122 -3.33 10.03 10.10
CA VAL A 122 -2.68 8.74 9.81
C VAL A 122 -3.34 7.60 10.59
N LEU A 123 -3.70 7.82 11.85
CA LEU A 123 -4.42 6.83 12.67
C LEU A 123 -5.83 6.57 12.13
N PHE A 124 -6.56 7.63 11.77
CA PHE A 124 -7.85 7.53 11.10
C PHE A 124 -7.74 6.71 9.81
N ALA A 125 -6.72 6.97 8.98
CA ALA A 125 -6.47 6.19 7.77
C ALA A 125 -6.24 4.70 8.06
N HIS A 126 -5.50 4.38 9.12
CA HIS A 126 -5.21 3.01 9.53
C HIS A 126 -6.46 2.27 10.01
N GLU A 127 -7.39 2.95 10.68
CA GLU A 127 -8.67 2.37 11.10
C GLU A 127 -9.60 2.15 9.91
N GLU A 128 -9.74 3.15 9.03
CA GLU A 128 -10.67 3.12 7.91
C GLU A 128 -10.27 2.13 6.79
N VAL A 129 -9.01 1.72 6.72
CA VAL A 129 -8.55 0.72 5.74
C VAL A 129 -8.78 -0.73 6.21
N GLN A 130 -9.11 -0.97 7.48
CA GLN A 130 -9.32 -2.32 8.02
C GLN A 130 -10.43 -3.12 7.33
N PRO A 131 -11.59 -2.53 6.97
CA PRO A 131 -12.63 -3.26 6.23
C PRO A 131 -12.14 -3.77 4.87
N LEU A 132 -11.34 -2.98 4.16
CA LEU A 132 -10.73 -3.39 2.88
C LEU A 132 -9.76 -4.55 3.08
N LEU A 133 -8.92 -4.49 4.11
CA LEU A 133 -7.99 -5.56 4.46
C LEU A 133 -8.73 -6.87 4.78
N ALA A 134 -9.85 -6.80 5.50
CA ALA A 134 -10.70 -7.95 5.78
C ALA A 134 -11.27 -8.56 4.49
N THR A 135 -11.76 -7.73 3.56
CA THR A 135 -12.24 -8.19 2.24
C THR A 135 -11.11 -8.85 1.42
N LEU A 136 -9.91 -8.28 1.41
CA LEU A 136 -8.76 -8.84 0.70
C LEU A 136 -8.32 -10.19 1.27
N LYS A 137 -8.36 -10.35 2.61
CA LYS A 137 -8.09 -11.63 3.29
C LYS A 137 -9.13 -12.68 2.90
N GLN A 138 -10.42 -12.33 2.97
CA GLN A 138 -11.49 -13.23 2.56
C GLN A 138 -11.34 -13.65 1.09
N LEU A 139 -11.04 -12.70 0.20
CA LEU A 139 -10.82 -12.97 -1.22
C LEU A 139 -9.63 -13.93 -1.45
N LYS A 140 -8.53 -13.76 -0.69
CA LYS A 140 -7.38 -14.66 -0.71
C LYS A 140 -7.74 -16.07 -0.23
N GLU A 141 -8.54 -16.18 0.83
CA GLU A 141 -8.99 -17.48 1.35
C GLU A 141 -9.89 -18.22 0.35
N GLU A 142 -10.81 -17.51 -0.29
CA GLU A 142 -11.77 -18.12 -1.23
C GLU A 142 -11.17 -18.45 -2.60
N ARG A 143 -10.24 -17.62 -3.10
CA ARG A 143 -9.79 -17.65 -4.51
C ARG A 143 -8.27 -17.60 -4.69
N GLY A 144 -7.49 -17.45 -3.62
CA GLY A 144 -6.05 -17.36 -3.69
C GLY A 144 -5.41 -18.68 -4.13
N LYS A 145 -4.36 -18.59 -4.94
CA LYS A 145 -3.53 -19.75 -5.26
C LYS A 145 -2.62 -20.09 -4.08
N ALA A 146 -2.33 -21.37 -3.91
CA ALA A 146 -1.33 -21.79 -2.93
C ALA A 146 0.03 -21.16 -3.28
N PRO A 147 0.76 -20.58 -2.30
CA PRO A 147 2.08 -20.05 -2.55
C PRO A 147 3.02 -21.12 -3.11
N ARG A 148 3.67 -20.83 -4.24
CA ARG A 148 4.66 -21.71 -4.85
C ARG A 148 5.88 -21.84 -3.94
N THR A 149 6.48 -23.02 -3.94
CA THR A 149 7.74 -23.25 -3.24
C THR A 149 8.86 -22.47 -3.94
N VAL A 150 9.60 -21.69 -3.17
CA VAL A 150 10.75 -20.91 -3.65
C VAL A 150 11.97 -21.27 -2.82
N ASN A 151 13.14 -21.27 -3.46
CA ASN A 151 14.41 -21.40 -2.74
C ASN A 151 14.83 -20.00 -2.30
N LEU A 152 14.67 -19.71 -1.00
CA LEU A 152 15.09 -18.44 -0.43
C LEU A 152 16.60 -18.45 -0.23
N GLN A 153 17.27 -17.48 -0.83
CA GLN A 153 18.71 -17.35 -0.68
C GLN A 153 19.04 -16.73 0.68
N THR A 154 19.59 -17.54 1.57
CA THR A 154 20.15 -17.11 2.86
C THR A 154 21.67 -17.32 2.86
N PRO A 155 22.44 -16.50 3.59
CA PRO A 155 23.85 -16.77 3.83
C PRO A 155 24.04 -18.18 4.42
N SER A 156 25.21 -18.81 4.18
CA SER A 156 25.53 -20.06 4.85
C SER A 156 25.71 -19.81 6.36
N PRO A 157 25.31 -20.76 7.23
CA PRO A 157 25.49 -20.62 8.68
C PRO A 157 26.94 -20.32 9.09
N GLU A 158 27.90 -20.93 8.38
CA GLU A 158 29.34 -20.74 8.55
C GLU A 158 29.76 -19.28 8.30
N LEU A 159 29.16 -18.61 7.32
CA LEU A 159 29.44 -17.22 6.99
C LEU A 159 28.82 -16.27 8.01
N GLU A 160 27.60 -16.57 8.50
CA GLU A 160 26.98 -15.80 9.57
C GLU A 160 27.80 -15.86 10.87
N GLU A 161 28.32 -17.04 11.21
CA GLU A 161 29.19 -17.22 12.38
C GLU A 161 30.50 -16.43 12.23
N PHE A 162 31.15 -16.47 11.07
CA PHE A 162 32.39 -15.74 10.81
C PHE A 162 32.22 -14.22 10.95
N ILE A 163 31.13 -13.66 10.44
CA ILE A 163 30.86 -12.21 10.48
C ILE A 163 30.45 -11.75 11.90
N SER A 164 29.90 -12.65 12.72
CA SER A 164 29.49 -12.34 14.09
C SER A 164 30.65 -12.29 15.11
N ARG A 165 31.86 -12.70 14.71
CA ARG A 165 33.10 -12.67 15.51
C ARG A 165 33.89 -11.39 15.26
#